data_AF-A0A4U6SXB4-F1
#
_entry.id   AF-A0A4U6SXB4-F1
#
_cell.length_a   1.000
_cell.length_b   1.000
_cell.length_c   1.000
_cell.angle_alpha   90.00
_cell.angle_beta   90.00
_cell.angle_gamma   90.00
#
_symmetry.space_group_name_H-M   'P 1'
#
loop_
_entity.id
_entity.type
_entity.pdbx_description
1 polymer ?
#
loop_
_entity_poly.entity_id
_entity_poly.type
_entity_poly.pdbx_seq_one_letter_code
_entity_poly.pdbx_strand_id
1 'polypeptide(L)'
;MEKAIDRQRILLRHLDPAAAPSPAPPAISASACAAGDSAAYHRRAAFADDVVIVAAYRTAICKAKRGGFKDTFAEDLLVPVLKALVDKTKLNPSEVGDIVVGTVLAPGSQRAIECRMAALYAGFPDTVPLKTVNRQCSSGLQAVADVAAAIKAGLYDIGIAAGLESMTVNKVSLDSQVNPKVELFSQARDCLLPMGLTSENVAHRFGITRLEQDQAAVESHRKAAEAAAAGKFKEEILPVHTKIVDPKTGEEKEIVVSADDGIRAGTSLAVLSKLKPAFSKDGTTTAGNASQVSDGAGAVLLMRRDVAMKKGLPILGVFRSFAAVGVDPAVMGIGPAVAIPAAVQAAGLQIGDIDLFEINEAFASQYVYCCKKLELDPTKVNVNGGAIALGHPLGATGARCVSTLLNEMKRRGKDCRFGVISMCIGSGMGAAAVFERGDGVDELTNARDIPSLNWLSKDAM
;
A
#
# COMPACT_ATOMS: atom_id res chain seq x y z
N MET A 1 63.04 -6.24 -28.22
CA MET A 1 62.48 -4.86 -28.22
C MET A 1 60.95 -4.87 -28.18
N GLU A 2 60.27 -5.72 -28.95
CA GLU A 2 58.80 -5.81 -28.97
C GLU A 2 58.13 -6.12 -27.63
N LYS A 3 58.66 -7.04 -26.82
CA LYS A 3 58.07 -7.38 -25.51
C LYS A 3 58.10 -6.23 -24.50
N ALA A 4 59.06 -5.32 -24.60
CA ALA A 4 59.14 -4.13 -23.75
C ALA A 4 58.13 -3.06 -24.22
N ILE A 5 57.98 -2.91 -25.53
CA ILE A 5 57.01 -2.00 -26.15
C ILE A 5 55.57 -2.45 -25.83
N ASP A 6 55.28 -3.75 -25.86
CA ASP A 6 53.96 -4.26 -25.52
C ASP A 6 53.62 -4.08 -24.03
N ARG A 7 54.58 -4.29 -23.13
CA ARG A 7 54.38 -4.02 -21.69
C ARG A 7 54.14 -2.54 -21.43
N GLN A 8 54.86 -1.66 -22.12
CA GLN A 8 54.69 -0.22 -21.99
C GLN A 8 53.35 0.24 -22.59
N ARG A 9 52.89 -0.38 -23.67
CA ARG A 9 51.57 -0.12 -24.29
C ARG A 9 50.41 -0.56 -23.40
N ILE A 10 50.55 -1.70 -22.70
CA ILE A 10 49.56 -2.18 -21.72
C ILE A 10 49.51 -1.26 -20.50
N LEU A 11 50.66 -0.84 -19.97
CA LEU A 11 50.74 0.09 -18.83
C LEU A 11 50.16 1.47 -19.17
N LEU A 12 50.41 1.99 -20.37
CA LEU A 12 49.86 3.27 -20.83
C LEU A 12 48.34 3.21 -21.03
N ARG A 13 47.78 2.04 -21.37
CA ARG A 13 46.32 1.84 -21.47
C ARG A 13 45.58 1.92 -20.13
N HIS A 14 46.26 1.64 -19.03
CA HIS A 14 45.71 1.76 -17.67
C HIS A 14 45.79 3.20 -17.13
N LEU A 15 46.50 4.10 -17.81
CA LEU A 15 46.68 5.50 -17.44
C LEU A 15 45.87 6.46 -18.33
N ASP A 16 45.12 5.93 -19.31
CA ASP A 16 44.24 6.70 -20.18
C ASP A 16 42.89 6.97 -19.47
N PRO A 17 42.53 8.23 -19.17
CA PRO A 17 41.28 8.56 -18.49
C PRO A 17 40.03 8.35 -19.36
N ALA A 18 40.20 8.00 -20.64
CA ALA A 18 39.14 7.98 -21.63
C ALA A 18 38.72 6.55 -22.05
N ALA A 19 38.36 5.68 -21.10
CA ALA A 19 37.62 4.44 -21.40
C ALA A 19 36.98 3.80 -20.15
N ALA A 20 36.27 4.58 -19.34
CA ALA A 20 35.18 4.03 -18.55
C ALA A 20 33.89 4.63 -19.12
N PRO A 21 32.90 3.84 -19.57
CA PRO A 21 31.57 4.40 -19.70
C PRO A 21 31.21 4.95 -18.32
N SER A 22 30.91 6.25 -18.25
CA SER A 22 30.25 6.82 -17.08
C SER A 22 29.15 5.85 -16.67
N PRO A 23 29.02 5.43 -15.40
CA PRO A 23 27.85 4.67 -15.00
C PRO A 23 26.67 5.53 -15.41
N ALA A 24 25.86 5.03 -16.35
CA ALA A 24 24.58 5.65 -16.63
C ALA A 24 23.89 5.81 -15.27
N PRO A 25 23.22 6.96 -15.00
CA PRO A 25 22.37 7.05 -13.82
C PRO A 25 21.49 5.80 -13.82
N PRO A 26 21.32 5.10 -12.68
CA PRO A 26 20.60 3.85 -12.65
C PRO A 26 19.27 4.06 -13.34
N ALA A 27 19.07 3.40 -14.48
CA ALA A 27 17.86 3.55 -15.25
C ALA A 27 16.72 3.01 -14.38
N ILE A 28 15.96 3.92 -13.78
CA ILE A 28 14.78 3.59 -12.98
C ILE A 28 13.75 3.02 -13.95
N SER A 29 13.71 1.69 -14.06
CA SER A 29 12.66 1.00 -14.80
C SER A 29 11.50 0.74 -13.84
N ALA A 30 10.36 1.38 -14.07
CA ALA A 30 9.14 0.99 -13.39
C ALA A 30 8.74 -0.42 -13.83
N SER A 31 8.38 -1.29 -12.89
CA SER A 31 7.59 -2.48 -13.24
C SER A 31 6.15 -2.01 -13.35
N ALA A 32 5.72 -1.70 -14.57
CA ALA A 32 4.39 -1.22 -14.88
C ALA A 32 3.51 -2.39 -15.32
N CYS A 33 2.45 -2.67 -14.56
CA CYS A 33 1.35 -3.47 -15.05
C CYS A 33 0.27 -2.50 -15.54
N ALA A 34 0.29 -2.21 -16.84
CA ALA A 34 -0.78 -1.45 -17.49
C ALA A 34 -1.91 -2.42 -17.87
N ALA A 35 -3.16 -2.07 -17.55
CA ALA A 35 -4.31 -2.87 -17.93
C ALA A 35 -4.78 -2.57 -19.38
N GLY A 36 -3.87 -2.55 -20.36
CA GLY A 36 -4.21 -2.36 -21.78
C GLY A 36 -3.02 -2.25 -22.75
N ASP A 37 -3.25 -2.61 -24.02
CA ASP A 37 -2.28 -2.54 -25.12
C ASP A 37 -1.90 -1.09 -25.49
N SER A 38 -0.60 -0.85 -25.68
CA SER A 38 0.03 0.46 -25.94
C SER A 38 -0.16 1.02 -27.37
N ALA A 39 -1.17 0.60 -28.12
CA ALA A 39 -1.45 1.13 -29.45
C ALA A 39 -2.52 2.23 -29.37
N ALA A 40 -2.11 3.50 -29.56
CA ALA A 40 -2.95 4.66 -29.89
C ALA A 40 -4.39 4.60 -29.34
N TYR A 41 -4.53 5.00 -28.08
CA TYR A 41 -5.70 4.80 -27.23
C TYR A 41 -6.90 5.68 -27.66
N HIS A 42 -7.63 5.28 -28.71
CA HIS A 42 -8.99 5.80 -28.92
C HIS A 42 -9.90 5.30 -27.79
N ARG A 43 -10.05 6.07 -26.68
CA ARG A 43 -10.94 5.70 -25.55
C ARG A 43 -12.40 5.62 -26.01
N ARG A 44 -12.94 4.40 -26.10
CA ARG A 44 -14.37 4.11 -25.97
C ARG A 44 -14.64 3.42 -24.61
N ALA A 45 -15.92 3.46 -24.22
CA ALA A 45 -16.43 3.05 -22.93
C ALA A 45 -16.26 1.55 -22.62
N ALA A 46 -15.91 1.26 -21.35
CA ALA A 46 -15.94 -0.04 -20.66
C ALA A 46 -15.71 -1.30 -21.52
N PHE A 47 -14.49 -1.85 -21.47
CA PHE A 47 -14.20 -3.11 -22.15
C PHE A 47 -14.60 -4.32 -21.29
N ALA A 48 -15.14 -5.36 -21.93
CA ALA A 48 -15.59 -6.59 -21.30
C ALA A 48 -14.49 -7.33 -20.52
N ASP A 49 -13.22 -7.10 -20.87
CA ASP A 49 -12.05 -7.70 -20.25
C ASP A 49 -11.47 -6.87 -19.09
N ASP A 50 -12.04 -5.71 -18.76
CA ASP A 50 -11.64 -4.90 -17.59
C ASP A 50 -11.58 -5.75 -16.31
N VAL A 51 -10.59 -5.48 -15.45
CA VAL A 51 -10.57 -6.05 -14.10
C VAL A 51 -11.35 -5.13 -13.17
N VAL A 52 -12.44 -5.65 -12.64
CA VAL A 52 -13.37 -4.91 -11.79
C VAL A 52 -13.31 -5.40 -10.36
N ILE A 53 -13.53 -4.49 -9.43
CA ILE A 53 -13.71 -4.74 -8.01
C ILE A 53 -15.21 -4.73 -7.74
N VAL A 54 -15.75 -5.81 -7.19
CA VAL A 54 -17.18 -5.92 -6.86
C VAL A 54 -17.45 -5.78 -5.37
N ALA A 55 -16.43 -6.02 -4.53
CA ALA A 55 -16.52 -5.87 -3.08
C ALA A 55 -15.13 -5.63 -2.48
N ALA A 56 -15.06 -4.78 -1.46
CA ALA A 56 -13.84 -4.51 -0.71
C ALA A 56 -14.19 -4.17 0.74
N TYR A 57 -13.66 -4.94 1.68
CA TYR A 57 -13.92 -4.81 3.11
C TYR A 57 -12.65 -4.88 3.93
N ARG A 58 -12.75 -4.45 5.19
CA ARG A 58 -11.68 -4.51 6.18
C ARG A 58 -12.21 -4.86 7.56
N THR A 59 -11.33 -5.31 8.43
CA THR A 59 -11.60 -5.25 9.87
C THR A 59 -11.49 -3.80 10.35
N ALA A 60 -11.89 -3.55 11.59
CA ALA A 60 -11.31 -2.42 12.32
C ALA A 60 -9.78 -2.56 12.37
N ILE A 61 -9.07 -1.49 12.66
CA ILE A 61 -7.64 -1.52 12.94
C ILE A 61 -7.43 -1.22 14.41
N CYS A 62 -6.73 -2.13 15.09
CA CYS A 62 -6.48 -2.03 16.52
C CYS A 62 -5.00 -1.81 16.81
N LYS A 63 -4.69 -1.05 17.85
CA LYS A 63 -3.31 -0.87 18.34
C LYS A 63 -2.75 -2.21 18.79
N ALA A 64 -1.55 -2.53 18.32
CA ALA A 64 -0.88 -3.75 18.73
C ALA A 64 -0.65 -3.77 20.26
N LYS A 65 -0.74 -4.96 20.85
CA LYS A 65 -0.49 -5.33 22.26
C LYS A 65 -1.48 -4.77 23.28
N ARG A 66 -2.29 -3.76 22.91
CA ARG A 66 -3.18 -3.06 23.86
C ARG A 66 -4.59 -2.79 23.31
N GLY A 67 -4.77 -2.92 22.00
CA GLY A 67 -6.04 -2.70 21.34
C GLY A 67 -6.97 -3.91 21.38
N GLY A 68 -8.09 -3.78 20.67
CA GLY A 68 -9.16 -4.80 20.63
C GLY A 68 -8.74 -6.17 20.11
N PHE A 69 -7.64 -6.25 19.34
CA PHE A 69 -7.13 -7.50 18.75
C PHE A 69 -5.90 -8.09 19.45
N LYS A 70 -5.55 -7.59 20.64
CA LYS A 70 -4.31 -8.02 21.31
C LYS A 70 -4.27 -9.53 21.64
N ASP A 71 -5.41 -10.20 21.73
CA ASP A 71 -5.53 -11.65 21.98
C ASP A 71 -6.23 -12.39 20.83
N THR A 72 -6.34 -11.75 19.65
CA THR A 72 -6.96 -12.33 18.45
C THR A 72 -5.87 -12.97 17.58
N PHE A 73 -6.11 -14.20 17.13
CA PHE A 73 -5.21 -14.87 16.20
C PHE A 73 -5.24 -14.22 14.82
N ALA A 74 -4.16 -14.38 14.05
CA ALA A 74 -4.03 -13.72 12.74
C ALA A 74 -5.09 -14.25 11.74
N GLU A 75 -5.39 -15.54 11.79
CA GLU A 75 -6.42 -16.21 11.00
C GLU A 75 -7.80 -15.58 11.27
N ASP A 76 -8.13 -15.35 12.54
CA ASP A 76 -9.42 -14.80 12.97
C ASP A 76 -9.62 -13.33 12.54
N LEU A 77 -8.55 -12.63 12.15
CA LEU A 77 -8.65 -11.32 11.50
C LEU A 77 -8.98 -11.44 10.01
N LEU A 78 -8.48 -12.49 9.34
CA LEU A 78 -8.67 -12.71 7.90
C LEU A 78 -10.00 -13.40 7.58
N VAL A 79 -10.49 -14.30 8.45
CA VAL A 79 -11.75 -15.04 8.25
C VAL A 79 -12.94 -14.11 7.96
N PRO A 80 -13.21 -13.06 8.77
CA PRO A 80 -14.41 -12.23 8.58
C PRO A 80 -14.40 -11.50 7.23
N VAL A 81 -13.24 -11.00 6.79
CA VAL A 81 -13.12 -10.27 5.52
C VAL A 81 -13.29 -11.20 4.32
N LEU A 82 -12.72 -12.42 4.36
CA LEU A 82 -12.90 -13.41 3.28
C LEU A 82 -14.36 -13.89 3.20
N LYS A 83 -14.95 -14.22 4.34
CA LYS A 83 -16.33 -14.70 4.43
C LYS A 83 -17.32 -13.64 3.93
N ALA A 84 -17.12 -12.37 4.30
CA ALA A 84 -18.00 -11.30 3.87
C ALA A 84 -18.01 -11.07 2.34
N LEU A 85 -16.88 -11.29 1.65
CA LEU A 85 -16.84 -11.20 0.19
C LEU A 85 -17.82 -12.20 -0.44
N VAL A 86 -17.80 -13.45 0.03
CA VAL A 86 -18.70 -14.52 -0.40
C VAL A 86 -20.15 -14.21 0.01
N ASP A 87 -20.37 -13.91 1.29
CA ASP A 87 -21.71 -13.74 1.86
C ASP A 87 -22.46 -12.53 1.28
N LYS A 88 -21.76 -11.43 0.98
CA LYS A 88 -22.37 -10.21 0.44
C LYS A 88 -22.54 -10.22 -1.08
N THR A 89 -21.72 -10.97 -1.80
CA THR A 89 -21.87 -11.14 -3.27
C THR A 89 -22.65 -12.38 -3.66
N LYS A 90 -22.91 -13.30 -2.72
CA LYS A 90 -23.54 -14.62 -2.98
C LYS A 90 -22.78 -15.45 -4.02
N LEU A 91 -21.48 -15.19 -4.17
CA LEU A 91 -20.59 -15.96 -5.03
C LEU A 91 -20.41 -17.37 -4.45
N ASN A 92 -20.39 -18.41 -5.28
CA ASN A 92 -19.94 -19.72 -4.81
C ASN A 92 -18.41 -19.68 -4.59
N PRO A 93 -17.89 -19.96 -3.38
CA PRO A 93 -16.47 -19.85 -3.10
C PRO A 93 -15.60 -20.74 -3.99
N SER A 94 -16.12 -21.85 -4.53
CA SER A 94 -15.37 -22.71 -5.47
C SER A 94 -15.06 -22.06 -6.82
N GLU A 95 -15.65 -20.91 -7.13
CA GLU A 95 -15.40 -20.17 -8.37
C GLU A 95 -14.16 -19.27 -8.28
N VAL A 96 -13.60 -19.08 -7.08
CA VAL A 96 -12.40 -18.25 -6.89
C VAL A 96 -11.17 -19.02 -7.37
N GLY A 97 -10.45 -18.46 -8.34
CA GLY A 97 -9.28 -19.09 -8.94
C GLY A 97 -8.00 -18.97 -8.13
N ASP A 98 -7.87 -17.93 -7.28
CA ASP A 98 -6.73 -17.75 -6.38
C ASP A 98 -7.07 -16.78 -5.24
N ILE A 99 -6.42 -16.98 -4.10
CA ILE A 99 -6.41 -16.04 -2.97
C ILE A 99 -4.97 -15.60 -2.74
N VAL A 100 -4.71 -14.30 -2.91
CA VAL A 100 -3.37 -13.72 -2.71
C VAL A 100 -3.40 -12.85 -1.45
N VAL A 101 -2.60 -13.21 -0.44
CA VAL A 101 -2.58 -12.50 0.84
C VAL A 101 -1.27 -11.74 1.04
N GLY A 102 -1.37 -10.41 1.09
CA GLY A 102 -0.28 -9.51 1.42
C GLY A 102 0.04 -9.52 2.92
N THR A 103 1.28 -9.88 3.26
CA THR A 103 1.70 -10.07 4.66
C THR A 103 3.21 -9.88 4.80
N VAL A 104 3.69 -9.42 5.96
CA VAL A 104 5.10 -9.03 6.11
C VAL A 104 5.83 -9.79 7.21
N LEU A 105 5.37 -9.72 8.46
CA LEU A 105 6.25 -10.00 9.61
C LEU A 105 6.36 -11.47 10.01
N ALA A 106 5.35 -12.28 9.75
CA ALA A 106 5.38 -13.68 10.14
C ALA A 106 6.32 -14.51 9.26
N PRO A 107 6.91 -15.59 9.81
CA PRO A 107 7.70 -16.53 9.02
C PRO A 107 6.91 -17.05 7.82
N GLY A 108 7.53 -17.06 6.63
CA GLY A 108 6.82 -17.25 5.36
C GLY A 108 5.94 -18.50 5.31
N SER A 109 6.49 -19.68 5.66
CA SER A 109 5.74 -20.94 5.65
C SER A 109 4.61 -20.95 6.68
N GLN A 110 4.87 -20.46 7.89
CA GLN A 110 3.87 -20.36 8.94
C GLN A 110 2.70 -19.49 8.49
N ARG A 111 2.96 -18.27 8.02
CA ARG A 111 1.89 -17.35 7.61
C ARG A 111 1.08 -17.87 6.43
N ALA A 112 1.71 -18.59 5.49
CA ALA A 112 0.98 -19.23 4.41
C ALA A 112 0.01 -20.31 4.93
N ILE A 113 0.42 -21.09 5.93
CA ILE A 113 -0.44 -22.08 6.60
C ILE A 113 -1.59 -21.38 7.35
N GLU A 114 -1.31 -20.33 8.13
CA GLU A 114 -2.32 -19.53 8.83
C GLU A 114 -3.37 -18.95 7.85
N CYS A 115 -2.91 -18.35 6.73
CA CYS A 115 -3.81 -17.83 5.70
C CYS A 115 -4.65 -18.94 5.04
N ARG A 116 -4.06 -20.12 4.84
CA ARG A 116 -4.78 -21.29 4.31
C ARG A 116 -5.86 -21.78 5.28
N MET A 117 -5.55 -21.84 6.57
CA MET A 117 -6.52 -22.17 7.63
C MET A 117 -7.67 -21.15 7.63
N ALA A 118 -7.37 -19.85 7.56
CA ALA A 118 -8.38 -18.79 7.49
C ALA A 118 -9.31 -18.93 6.27
N ALA A 119 -8.79 -19.27 5.08
CA ALA A 119 -9.62 -19.51 3.91
C ALA A 119 -10.59 -20.70 4.13
N LEU A 120 -10.10 -21.80 4.72
CA LEU A 120 -10.93 -22.97 5.04
C LEU A 120 -11.99 -22.62 6.10
N TYR A 121 -11.63 -21.87 7.15
CA TYR A 121 -12.57 -21.39 8.17
C TYR A 121 -13.64 -20.45 7.59
N ALA A 122 -13.29 -19.67 6.56
CA ALA A 122 -14.21 -18.80 5.84
C ALA A 122 -15.14 -19.57 4.86
N GLY A 123 -14.97 -20.89 4.71
CA GLY A 123 -15.83 -21.75 3.90
C GLY A 123 -15.36 -21.93 2.45
N PHE A 124 -14.11 -21.57 2.13
CA PHE A 124 -13.53 -21.91 0.82
C PHE A 124 -13.17 -23.40 0.78
N PRO A 125 -13.45 -24.10 -0.34
CA PRO A 125 -13.09 -25.50 -0.48
C PRO A 125 -11.58 -25.66 -0.65
N ASP A 126 -11.11 -26.90 -0.45
CA ASP A 126 -9.69 -27.25 -0.61
C ASP A 126 -9.17 -27.06 -2.05
N THR A 127 -10.05 -26.98 -3.04
CA THR A 127 -9.74 -26.75 -4.46
C THR A 127 -9.31 -25.31 -4.77
N VAL A 128 -9.63 -24.32 -3.95
CA VAL A 128 -9.25 -22.92 -4.18
C VAL A 128 -7.82 -22.71 -3.68
N PRO A 129 -6.83 -22.38 -4.52
CA PRO A 129 -5.45 -22.19 -4.06
C PRO A 129 -5.27 -20.88 -3.29
N LEU A 130 -4.15 -20.79 -2.56
CA LEU A 130 -3.76 -19.59 -1.83
C LEU A 130 -2.25 -19.41 -1.86
N LYS A 131 -1.79 -18.17 -1.99
CA LYS A 131 -0.39 -17.79 -1.78
C LYS A 131 -0.27 -16.52 -0.94
N THR A 132 0.90 -16.32 -0.36
CA THR A 132 1.27 -15.07 0.31
C THR A 132 2.25 -14.28 -0.55
N VAL A 133 2.21 -12.95 -0.42
CA VAL A 133 3.12 -12.03 -1.10
C VAL A 133 3.69 -11.03 -0.10
N ASN A 134 4.98 -10.76 -0.24
CA ASN A 134 5.68 -9.78 0.59
C ASN A 134 6.41 -8.75 -0.29
N ARG A 135 5.85 -7.53 -0.32
CA ARG A 135 6.53 -6.31 -0.75
C ARG A 135 6.40 -5.25 0.35
N GLN A 136 6.80 -5.64 1.57
CA GLN A 136 6.79 -4.83 2.79
C GLN A 136 5.44 -4.08 2.97
N CYS A 137 5.47 -2.77 3.23
CA CYS A 137 4.28 -1.95 3.47
C CYS A 137 3.24 -1.99 2.33
N SER A 138 3.63 -2.40 1.13
CA SER A 138 2.73 -2.49 -0.04
C SER A 138 2.12 -3.87 -0.28
N SER A 139 2.43 -4.89 0.53
CA SER A 139 2.03 -6.28 0.24
C SER A 139 0.54 -6.45 -0.07
N GLY A 140 -0.36 -5.76 0.65
CA GLY A 140 -1.80 -5.82 0.38
C GLY A 140 -2.21 -5.18 -0.94
N LEU A 141 -1.49 -4.15 -1.40
CA LEU A 141 -1.73 -3.54 -2.72
C LEU A 141 -1.08 -4.36 -3.84
N GLN A 142 0.09 -4.95 -3.56
CA GLN A 142 0.74 -5.89 -4.46
C GLN A 142 -0.16 -7.12 -4.71
N ALA A 143 -0.82 -7.64 -3.67
CA ALA A 143 -1.80 -8.72 -3.82
C ALA A 143 -2.92 -8.35 -4.80
N VAL A 144 -3.44 -7.11 -4.72
CA VAL A 144 -4.46 -6.59 -5.65
C VAL A 144 -3.92 -6.54 -7.07
N ALA A 145 -2.70 -6.05 -7.26
CA ALA A 145 -2.05 -6.00 -8.56
C ALA A 145 -1.78 -7.40 -9.15
N ASP A 146 -1.35 -8.35 -8.32
CA ASP A 146 -1.06 -9.72 -8.75
C ASP A 146 -2.34 -10.45 -9.20
N VAL A 147 -3.44 -10.29 -8.47
CA VAL A 147 -4.75 -10.84 -8.86
C VAL A 147 -5.25 -10.19 -10.15
N ALA A 148 -5.15 -8.86 -10.27
CA ALA A 148 -5.54 -8.16 -11.48
C ALA A 148 -4.71 -8.59 -12.70
N ALA A 149 -3.40 -8.76 -12.54
CA ALA A 149 -2.51 -9.25 -13.58
C ALA A 149 -2.86 -10.68 -14.00
N ALA A 150 -3.17 -11.57 -13.05
CA ALA A 150 -3.56 -12.95 -13.35
C ALA A 150 -4.91 -13.05 -14.08
N ILE A 151 -5.90 -12.21 -13.73
CA ILE A 151 -7.17 -12.12 -14.45
C ILE A 151 -6.94 -11.62 -15.88
N LYS A 152 -6.13 -10.57 -16.06
CA LYS A 152 -5.77 -10.06 -17.40
C LYS A 152 -5.01 -11.09 -18.23
N ALA A 153 -4.14 -11.89 -17.60
CA ALA A 153 -3.41 -12.97 -18.27
C ALA A 153 -4.29 -14.19 -18.61
N GLY A 154 -5.57 -14.21 -18.19
CA GLY A 154 -6.48 -15.30 -18.46
C GLY A 154 -6.22 -16.57 -17.63
N LEU A 155 -5.52 -16.45 -16.50
CA LEU A 155 -5.25 -17.59 -15.62
C LEU A 155 -6.51 -18.03 -14.86
N TYR A 156 -7.36 -17.08 -14.50
CA TYR A 156 -8.66 -17.29 -13.89
C TYR A 156 -9.53 -16.03 -14.04
N ASP A 157 -10.84 -16.17 -13.83
CA ASP A 157 -11.81 -15.11 -14.05
C ASP A 157 -12.14 -14.30 -12.79
N ILE A 158 -11.96 -14.91 -11.61
CA ILE A 158 -12.31 -14.37 -10.29
C ILE A 158 -11.15 -14.66 -9.33
N GLY A 159 -10.74 -13.65 -8.56
CA GLY A 159 -9.68 -13.80 -7.56
C GLY A 159 -9.90 -12.90 -6.36
N ILE A 160 -9.30 -13.27 -5.22
CA ILE A 160 -9.32 -12.45 -4.01
C ILE A 160 -7.92 -11.95 -3.72
N ALA A 161 -7.81 -10.63 -3.55
CA ALA A 161 -6.63 -10.00 -3.00
C ALA A 161 -6.92 -9.58 -1.57
N ALA A 162 -6.09 -10.02 -0.64
CA ALA A 162 -6.22 -9.69 0.77
C ALA A 162 -4.92 -9.16 1.33
N GLY A 163 -4.98 -8.63 2.55
CA GLY A 163 -3.81 -8.35 3.35
C GLY A 163 -4.10 -8.57 4.83
N LEU A 164 -3.09 -9.02 5.55
CA LEU A 164 -3.18 -9.40 6.96
C LEU A 164 -1.91 -8.99 7.68
N GLU A 165 -2.05 -8.39 8.86
CA GLU A 165 -0.94 -8.31 9.81
C GLU A 165 -1.42 -8.40 11.27
N SER A 166 -0.66 -9.12 12.09
CA SER A 166 -0.74 -9.08 13.54
C SER A 166 0.64 -8.68 14.09
N MET A 167 0.81 -7.38 14.30
CA MET A 167 2.03 -6.82 14.88
C MET A 167 2.09 -7.02 16.40
N THR A 168 0.99 -7.46 17.01
CA THR A 168 0.97 -7.97 18.38
C THR A 168 1.79 -9.24 18.51
N VAL A 169 1.57 -10.20 17.61
CA VAL A 169 2.23 -11.52 17.63
C VAL A 169 3.60 -11.45 16.97
N ASN A 170 3.68 -10.84 15.79
CA ASN A 170 4.91 -10.78 15.00
C ASN A 170 5.58 -9.41 15.16
N LYS A 171 6.82 -9.39 15.64
CA LYS A 171 7.57 -8.14 15.86
C LYS A 171 8.35 -7.77 14.60
N VAL A 172 8.54 -6.47 14.40
CA VAL A 172 9.57 -5.97 13.50
C VAL A 172 10.93 -6.32 14.10
N SER A 173 11.56 -7.39 13.61
CA SER A 173 12.91 -7.80 13.97
C SER A 173 13.77 -7.93 12.72
N LEU A 174 15.02 -7.51 12.82
CA LEU A 174 16.04 -7.90 11.85
C LEU A 174 16.34 -9.39 12.11
N ASP A 175 16.11 -10.25 11.11
CA ASP A 175 16.48 -11.65 11.20
C ASP A 175 17.98 -11.80 11.53
N SER A 176 18.29 -12.86 12.29
CA SER A 176 19.55 -13.02 13.03
C SER A 176 20.78 -13.39 12.19
N GLN A 177 20.70 -13.34 10.85
CA GLN A 177 21.83 -13.64 9.97
C GLN A 177 21.91 -12.65 8.80
N VAL A 178 22.59 -11.53 9.03
CA VAL A 178 22.95 -10.58 7.98
C VAL A 178 24.27 -11.02 7.34
N ASN A 179 24.31 -11.08 6.00
CA ASN A 179 25.54 -11.39 5.27
C ASN A 179 26.59 -10.28 5.48
N PRO A 180 27.82 -10.58 5.96
CA PRO A 180 28.87 -9.57 6.17
C PRO A 180 29.22 -8.73 4.93
N LYS A 181 28.92 -9.22 3.71
CA LYS A 181 29.06 -8.44 2.48
C LYS A 181 28.26 -7.14 2.48
N VAL A 182 27.27 -6.98 3.36
CA VAL A 182 26.52 -5.73 3.52
C VAL A 182 27.45 -4.55 3.82
N GLU A 183 28.58 -4.78 4.49
CA GLU A 183 29.56 -3.75 4.76
C GLU A 183 30.28 -3.25 3.49
N LEU A 184 30.24 -4.01 2.40
CA LEU A 184 30.88 -3.66 1.13
C LEU A 184 29.98 -2.81 0.22
N PHE A 185 28.67 -2.79 0.45
CA PHE A 185 27.70 -2.12 -0.41
C PHE A 185 26.80 -1.20 0.43
N SER A 186 27.02 0.12 0.34
CA SER A 186 26.27 1.13 1.11
C SER A 186 24.76 0.98 0.95
N GLN A 187 24.27 0.84 -0.28
CA GLN A 187 22.84 0.66 -0.54
C GLN A 187 22.26 -0.61 0.09
N ALA A 188 23.04 -1.71 0.13
CA ALA A 188 22.60 -2.93 0.80
C ALA A 188 22.56 -2.74 2.32
N ARG A 189 23.49 -1.96 2.88
CA ARG A 189 23.48 -1.57 4.30
C ARG A 189 22.30 -0.69 4.64
N ASP A 190 21.94 0.23 3.75
CA ASP A 190 20.82 1.13 3.94
C ASP A 190 19.47 0.39 3.96
N CYS A 191 19.37 -0.80 3.34
CA CYS A 191 18.21 -1.68 3.48
C CYS A 191 17.96 -2.16 4.93
N LEU A 192 18.98 -2.12 5.80
CA LEU A 192 18.88 -2.50 7.21
C LEU A 192 18.56 -1.30 8.13
N LEU A 193 18.46 -0.09 7.59
CA LEU A 193 18.11 1.08 8.39
C LEU A 193 16.71 0.91 8.99
N PRO A 194 16.55 1.15 10.31
CA PRO A 194 15.24 1.29 10.90
C PRO A 194 14.40 2.30 10.11
N MET A 195 13.17 1.95 9.78
CA MET A 195 12.28 2.82 8.99
C MET A 195 12.14 4.22 9.62
N GLY A 196 12.13 4.32 10.95
CA GLY A 196 12.13 5.59 11.65
C GLY A 196 13.37 6.47 11.40
N LEU A 197 14.54 5.90 11.15
CA LEU A 197 15.73 6.68 10.74
C LEU A 197 15.61 7.14 9.29
N THR A 198 15.00 6.36 8.41
CA THR A 198 14.71 6.84 7.04
C THR A 198 13.71 8.01 7.05
N SER A 199 12.79 8.05 8.03
CA SER A 199 11.91 9.20 8.27
C SER A 199 12.70 10.45 8.65
N GLU A 200 13.66 10.34 9.57
CA GLU A 200 14.55 11.47 9.91
C GLU A 200 15.38 11.91 8.71
N ASN A 201 15.89 10.97 7.92
CA ASN A 201 16.64 11.29 6.70
C ASN A 201 15.80 12.10 5.71
N VAL A 202 14.54 11.71 5.48
CA VAL A 202 13.62 12.46 4.61
C VAL A 202 13.36 13.86 5.19
N ALA A 203 13.03 13.94 6.49
CA ALA A 203 12.77 15.22 7.15
C ALA A 203 13.96 16.18 7.04
N HIS A 204 15.16 15.68 7.32
CA HIS A 204 16.39 16.47 7.26
C HIS A 204 16.77 16.87 5.84
N ARG A 205 16.79 15.92 4.88
CA ARG A 205 17.24 16.17 3.51
C ARG A 205 16.31 17.12 2.75
N PHE A 206 15.00 17.07 3.03
CA PHE A 206 14.00 17.85 2.29
C PHE A 206 13.36 18.96 3.13
N GLY A 207 13.91 19.26 4.31
CA GLY A 207 13.48 20.39 5.14
C GLY A 207 12.04 20.28 5.67
N ILE A 208 11.57 19.07 5.99
CA ILE A 208 10.23 18.87 6.55
C ILE A 208 10.26 19.12 8.05
N THR A 209 9.73 20.25 8.48
CA THR A 209 9.84 20.71 9.86
C THR A 209 9.02 19.85 10.82
N ARG A 210 9.40 19.85 12.11
CA ARG A 210 8.61 19.21 13.17
C ARG A 210 7.17 19.71 13.23
N LEU A 211 6.97 21.02 13.02
CA LEU A 211 5.65 21.64 13.02
C LEU A 211 4.76 21.05 11.92
N GLU A 212 5.29 20.89 10.72
CA GLU A 212 4.55 20.31 9.58
C GLU A 212 4.21 18.85 9.80
N GLN A 213 5.14 18.08 10.39
CA GLN A 213 4.91 16.69 10.76
C GLN A 213 3.78 16.55 11.79
N ASP A 214 3.82 17.37 12.85
CA ASP A 214 2.80 17.35 13.89
C ASP A 214 1.45 17.88 13.37
N GLN A 215 1.45 18.88 12.48
CA GLN A 215 0.22 19.39 11.85
C GLN A 215 -0.46 18.32 10.98
N ALA A 216 0.31 17.55 10.21
CA ALA A 216 -0.23 16.44 9.42
C ALA A 216 -0.87 15.37 10.33
N ALA A 217 -0.27 15.09 11.48
CA ALA A 217 -0.81 14.17 12.46
C ALA A 217 -2.11 14.66 13.12
N VAL A 218 -2.19 15.95 13.48
CA VAL A 218 -3.42 16.58 13.98
C VAL A 218 -4.54 16.41 12.94
N GLU A 219 -4.24 16.72 11.69
CA GLU A 219 -5.21 16.66 10.61
C GLU A 219 -5.69 15.24 10.32
N SER A 220 -4.76 14.26 10.33
CA SER A 220 -5.11 12.84 10.19
C SER A 220 -6.08 12.37 11.29
N HIS A 221 -5.80 12.72 12.55
CA HIS A 221 -6.68 12.39 13.67
C HIS A 221 -8.02 13.11 13.62
N ARG A 222 -8.04 14.39 13.22
CA ARG A 222 -9.26 15.19 13.05
C ARG A 222 -10.18 14.58 11.98
N LYS A 223 -9.65 14.36 10.77
CA LYS A 223 -10.38 13.74 9.65
C LYS A 223 -10.89 12.34 10.01
N ALA A 224 -10.09 11.52 10.69
CA ALA A 224 -10.51 10.19 11.14
C ALA A 224 -11.64 10.25 12.18
N ALA A 225 -11.55 11.15 13.16
CA ALA A 225 -12.59 11.33 14.17
C ALA A 225 -13.91 11.81 13.53
N GLU A 226 -13.85 12.75 12.59
CA GLU A 226 -15.01 13.23 11.84
C GLU A 226 -15.64 12.14 10.97
N ALA A 227 -14.82 11.37 10.26
CA ALA A 227 -15.29 10.25 9.45
C ALA A 227 -15.96 9.15 10.29
N ALA A 228 -15.37 8.83 11.45
CA ALA A 228 -15.94 7.89 12.40
C ALA A 228 -17.27 8.38 12.98
N ALA A 229 -17.33 9.64 13.43
CA ALA A 229 -18.55 10.25 13.97
C ALA A 229 -19.67 10.34 12.92
N ALA A 230 -19.33 10.62 11.66
CA ALA A 230 -20.27 10.62 10.54
C ALA A 230 -20.64 9.20 10.04
N GLY A 231 -20.05 8.14 10.62
CA GLY A 231 -20.33 6.76 10.25
C GLY A 231 -19.80 6.33 8.88
N LYS A 232 -18.82 7.06 8.31
CA LYS A 232 -18.30 6.78 6.96
C LYS A 232 -17.61 5.40 6.83
N PHE A 233 -17.11 4.86 7.94
CA PHE A 233 -16.45 3.54 7.94
C PHE A 233 -17.42 2.35 8.03
N LYS A 234 -18.73 2.58 8.24
CA LYS A 234 -19.71 1.50 8.46
C LYS A 234 -19.87 0.57 7.24
N GLU A 235 -19.65 1.06 6.03
CA GLU A 235 -19.75 0.25 4.81
C GLU A 235 -18.50 -0.63 4.57
N GLU A 236 -17.35 -0.24 5.12
CA GLU A 236 -16.07 -0.93 4.90
C GLU A 236 -15.64 -1.81 6.08
N ILE A 237 -15.97 -1.45 7.32
CA ILE A 237 -15.62 -2.24 8.52
C ILE A 237 -16.59 -3.40 8.72
N LEU A 238 -16.04 -4.59 8.83
CA LEU A 238 -16.73 -5.78 9.31
C LEU A 238 -16.47 -5.96 10.81
N PRO A 239 -17.52 -6.13 11.63
CA PRO A 239 -17.35 -6.48 13.04
C PRO A 239 -16.62 -7.82 13.19
N VAL A 240 -15.66 -7.87 14.11
CA VAL A 240 -14.91 -9.08 14.44
C VAL A 240 -15.31 -9.53 15.84
N HIS A 241 -15.88 -10.73 15.93
CA HIS A 241 -16.19 -11.39 17.20
C HIS A 241 -14.93 -12.09 17.69
N THR A 242 -14.43 -11.70 18.86
CA THR A 242 -13.18 -12.22 19.41
C THR A 242 -13.19 -12.13 20.93
N LYS A 243 -12.04 -12.32 21.57
CA LYS A 243 -11.89 -12.26 23.02
C LYS A 243 -10.78 -11.30 23.43
N ILE A 244 -10.90 -10.80 24.65
CA ILE A 244 -9.80 -10.18 25.38
C ILE A 244 -9.55 -10.96 26.66
N VAL A 245 -8.28 -11.20 26.95
CA VAL A 245 -7.80 -11.82 28.18
C VAL A 245 -7.37 -10.72 29.15
N ASP A 246 -7.92 -10.73 30.36
CA ASP A 246 -7.46 -9.86 31.44
C ASP A 246 -6.05 -10.29 31.89
N PRO A 247 -5.04 -9.41 31.81
CA PRO A 247 -3.66 -9.78 32.12
C PRO A 247 -3.39 -10.07 33.60
N LYS A 248 -4.29 -9.69 34.52
CA LYS A 248 -4.18 -9.93 35.96
C LYS A 248 -4.91 -11.20 36.39
N THR A 249 -6.11 -11.45 35.85
CA THR A 249 -6.96 -12.58 36.29
C THR A 249 -6.87 -13.78 35.35
N GLY A 250 -6.47 -13.59 34.09
CA GLY A 250 -6.53 -14.61 33.05
C GLY A 250 -7.94 -14.89 32.53
N GLU A 251 -8.95 -14.13 32.97
CA GLU A 251 -10.33 -14.28 32.52
C GLU A 251 -10.48 -13.87 31.05
N GLU A 252 -11.16 -14.70 30.27
CA GLU A 252 -11.48 -14.41 28.87
C GLU A 252 -12.86 -13.76 28.78
N LYS A 253 -12.92 -12.61 28.11
CA LYS A 253 -14.17 -11.89 27.84
C LYS A 253 -14.40 -11.80 26.34
N GLU A 254 -15.53 -12.30 25.88
CA GLU A 254 -16.00 -12.10 24.51
C GLU A 254 -16.29 -10.62 24.24
N ILE A 255 -15.83 -10.14 23.09
CA ILE A 255 -16.03 -8.77 22.62
C ILE A 255 -16.33 -8.77 21.11
N VAL A 256 -16.92 -7.67 20.66
CA VAL A 256 -17.08 -7.38 19.23
C VAL A 256 -16.35 -6.09 18.92
N VAL A 257 -15.34 -6.18 18.05
CA VAL A 257 -14.57 -5.01 17.59
C VAL A 257 -15.18 -4.52 16.27
N SER A 258 -15.68 -3.28 16.26
CA SER A 258 -16.37 -2.69 15.11
C SER A 258 -15.95 -1.24 14.80
N ALA A 259 -14.89 -0.75 15.46
CA ALA A 259 -14.36 0.59 15.27
C ALA A 259 -12.84 0.61 15.46
N ASP A 260 -12.16 1.48 14.71
CA ASP A 260 -10.72 1.69 14.83
C ASP A 260 -10.37 2.30 16.20
N ASP A 261 -9.50 1.66 16.97
CA ASP A 261 -9.19 2.08 18.36
C ASP A 261 -7.97 3.02 18.47
N GLY A 262 -7.37 3.36 17.32
CA GLY A 262 -6.21 4.24 17.20
C GLY A 262 -6.56 5.73 17.20
N ILE A 263 -7.81 6.10 16.92
CA ILE A 263 -8.23 7.50 16.74
C ILE A 263 -8.15 8.26 18.07
N ARG A 264 -7.61 9.48 18.04
CA ARG A 264 -7.46 10.38 19.20
C ARG A 264 -7.97 11.77 18.83
N ALA A 265 -9.26 12.03 19.06
CA ALA A 265 -9.91 13.29 18.69
C ALA A 265 -9.31 14.53 19.39
N GLY A 266 -8.70 14.35 20.57
CA GLY A 266 -8.03 15.42 21.33
C GLY A 266 -6.60 15.73 20.89
N THR A 267 -6.08 15.12 19.82
CA THR A 267 -4.73 15.40 19.32
C THR A 267 -4.64 16.86 18.86
N SER A 268 -3.64 17.57 19.36
CA SER A 268 -3.36 18.98 19.02
C SER A 268 -1.86 19.22 18.95
N LEU A 269 -1.43 20.31 18.31
CA LEU A 269 -0.02 20.71 18.27
C LEU A 269 0.59 20.83 19.69
N ALA A 270 -0.18 21.34 20.65
CA ALA A 270 0.27 21.48 22.04
C ALA A 270 0.47 20.13 22.76
N VAL A 271 -0.27 19.08 22.34
CA VAL A 271 -0.08 17.71 22.84
C VAL A 271 1.12 17.07 22.14
N LEU A 272 1.20 17.18 20.82
CA LEU A 272 2.25 16.54 20.03
C LEU A 272 3.63 17.16 20.28
N SER A 273 3.74 18.47 20.50
CA SER A 273 5.01 19.14 20.76
C SER A 273 5.72 18.67 22.02
N LYS A 274 4.98 18.07 22.97
CA LYS A 274 5.53 17.47 24.20
C LYS A 274 6.15 16.10 23.98
N LEU A 275 5.89 15.46 22.84
CA LEU A 275 6.40 14.12 22.55
C LEU A 275 7.88 14.18 22.20
N LYS A 276 8.64 13.28 22.82
CA LYS A 276 10.07 13.10 22.56
C LYS A 276 10.28 12.41 21.21
N PRO A 277 11.37 12.72 20.50
CA PRO A 277 11.81 11.97 19.33
C PRO A 277 11.93 10.47 19.62
N ALA A 278 11.52 9.64 18.67
CA ALA A 278 11.43 8.18 18.86
C ALA A 278 12.67 7.42 18.39
N PHE A 279 13.46 7.98 17.46
CA PHE A 279 14.53 7.25 16.77
C PHE A 279 15.92 7.87 16.86
N SER A 280 16.00 9.20 17.03
CA SER A 280 17.27 9.91 17.24
C SER A 280 17.09 11.02 18.26
N LYS A 281 18.14 11.36 19.02
CA LYS A 281 18.05 12.31 20.15
C LYS A 281 17.57 13.71 19.71
N ASP A 282 18.05 14.16 18.55
CA ASP A 282 17.73 15.46 17.96
C ASP A 282 16.75 15.33 16.78
N GLY A 283 16.05 14.20 16.71
CA GLY A 283 15.09 13.88 15.65
C GLY A 283 13.79 14.66 15.74
N THR A 284 12.99 14.52 14.70
CA THR A 284 11.67 15.15 14.57
C THR A 284 10.53 14.13 14.52
N THR A 285 10.86 12.87 14.24
CA THR A 285 9.89 11.78 14.22
C THR A 285 9.56 11.34 15.65
N THR A 286 8.28 11.34 16.00
CA THR A 286 7.75 10.95 17.31
C THR A 286 6.68 9.87 17.15
N ALA A 287 6.25 9.28 18.27
CA ALA A 287 5.12 8.35 18.25
C ALA A 287 3.79 9.00 17.84
N GLY A 288 3.69 10.35 17.87
CA GLY A 288 2.47 11.06 17.51
C GLY A 288 2.41 11.50 16.04
N ASN A 289 3.55 11.54 15.35
CA ASN A 289 3.63 11.87 13.91
C ASN A 289 4.14 10.69 13.06
N ALA A 290 4.06 9.49 13.62
CA ALA A 290 4.32 8.22 12.96
C ALA A 290 3.06 7.34 13.01
N SER A 291 2.92 6.44 12.04
CA SER A 291 1.83 5.46 12.06
C SER A 291 1.87 4.59 13.31
N GLN A 292 0.69 4.19 13.78
CA GLN A 292 0.58 3.29 14.92
C GLN A 292 0.88 1.86 14.48
N VAL A 293 1.64 1.14 15.31
CA VAL A 293 1.82 -0.31 15.17
C VAL A 293 0.49 -0.98 15.50
N SER A 294 -0.03 -1.78 14.57
CA SER A 294 -1.44 -2.18 14.57
C SER A 294 -1.67 -3.58 14.00
N ASP A 295 -2.81 -4.14 14.37
CA ASP A 295 -3.34 -5.41 13.87
C ASP A 295 -4.58 -5.16 13.01
N GLY A 296 -4.75 -5.97 11.96
CA GLY A 296 -5.96 -5.97 11.15
C GLY A 296 -5.81 -6.68 9.80
N ALA A 297 -6.92 -6.76 9.06
CA ALA A 297 -6.98 -7.35 7.74
C ALA A 297 -7.86 -6.54 6.77
N GLY A 298 -7.65 -6.74 5.48
CA GLY A 298 -8.49 -6.23 4.40
C GLY A 298 -8.59 -7.24 3.26
N ALA A 299 -9.70 -7.25 2.53
CA ALA A 299 -9.89 -8.14 1.38
C ALA A 299 -10.72 -7.47 0.27
N VAL A 300 -10.36 -7.79 -0.97
CA VAL A 300 -10.91 -7.23 -2.20
C VAL A 300 -11.24 -8.40 -3.13
N LEU A 301 -12.47 -8.44 -3.63
CA LEU A 301 -12.91 -9.40 -4.63
C LEU A 301 -12.82 -8.76 -6.01
N LEU A 302 -11.98 -9.34 -6.87
CA LEU A 302 -11.75 -8.92 -8.24
C LEU A 302 -12.27 -9.96 -9.22
N MET A 303 -12.75 -9.51 -10.37
CA MET A 303 -13.13 -10.40 -11.47
C MET A 303 -13.07 -9.68 -12.81
N ARG A 304 -13.14 -10.44 -13.91
CA ARG A 304 -13.34 -9.87 -15.25
C ARG A 304 -14.73 -9.21 -15.35
N ARG A 305 -14.84 -8.06 -16.01
CA ARG A 305 -16.08 -7.27 -16.10
C ARG A 305 -17.25 -8.08 -16.66
N ASP A 306 -17.05 -8.84 -17.74
CA ASP A 306 -18.12 -9.65 -18.32
C ASP A 306 -18.67 -10.71 -17.34
N VAL A 307 -17.82 -11.25 -16.46
CA VAL A 307 -18.22 -12.20 -15.41
C VAL A 307 -19.01 -11.50 -14.32
N ALA A 308 -18.61 -10.31 -13.88
CA ALA A 308 -19.40 -9.49 -12.95
C ALA A 308 -20.79 -9.19 -13.52
N MET A 309 -20.86 -8.79 -14.79
CA MET A 309 -22.11 -8.49 -15.49
C MET A 309 -23.02 -9.71 -15.64
N LYS A 310 -22.47 -10.86 -16.06
CA LYS A 310 -23.22 -12.13 -16.15
C LYS A 310 -23.80 -12.56 -14.81
N LYS A 311 -23.12 -12.24 -13.71
CA LYS A 311 -23.56 -12.52 -12.34
C LYS A 311 -24.48 -11.43 -11.75
N GLY A 312 -24.69 -10.32 -12.45
CA GLY A 312 -25.47 -9.18 -11.96
C GLY A 312 -24.85 -8.49 -10.75
N LEU A 313 -23.52 -8.56 -10.59
CA LEU A 313 -22.82 -7.95 -9.46
C LEU A 313 -22.54 -6.46 -9.76
N PRO A 314 -22.84 -5.55 -8.81
CA PRO A 314 -22.49 -4.15 -8.96
C PRO A 314 -20.97 -3.99 -8.96
N ILE A 315 -20.48 -3.05 -9.77
CA ILE A 315 -19.06 -2.74 -9.87
C ILE A 315 -18.79 -1.60 -8.89
N LEU A 316 -17.93 -1.86 -7.90
CA LEU A 316 -17.50 -0.84 -6.94
C LEU A 316 -16.39 0.05 -7.51
N GLY A 317 -15.48 -0.56 -8.29
CA GLY A 317 -14.38 0.14 -8.93
C GLY A 317 -13.76 -0.66 -10.07
N VAL A 318 -12.91 -0.02 -10.85
CA VAL A 318 -12.15 -0.63 -11.95
C VAL A 318 -10.67 -0.41 -11.69
N PHE A 319 -9.88 -1.48 -11.76
CA PHE A 319 -8.43 -1.39 -11.65
C PHE A 319 -7.84 -0.94 -12.99
N ARG A 320 -7.09 0.17 -13.01
CA ARG A 320 -6.58 0.77 -14.26
C ARG A 320 -5.09 0.57 -14.45
N SER A 321 -4.29 0.83 -13.43
CA SER A 321 -2.84 0.68 -13.53
C SER A 321 -2.23 0.42 -12.17
N PHE A 322 -1.03 -0.18 -12.20
CA PHE A 322 -0.16 -0.31 -11.04
C PHE A 322 1.29 -0.09 -11.45
N ALA A 323 2.03 0.60 -10.59
CA ALA A 323 3.47 0.78 -10.72
C ALA A 323 4.16 0.46 -9.39
N ALA A 324 5.22 -0.33 -9.47
CA ALA A 324 6.21 -0.47 -8.40
C ALA A 324 7.57 0.04 -8.90
N VAL A 325 8.22 0.89 -8.11
CA VAL A 325 9.48 1.56 -8.46
C VAL A 325 10.50 1.43 -7.33
N GLY A 326 11.79 1.37 -7.68
CA GLY A 326 12.89 1.44 -6.72
C GLY A 326 13.32 2.89 -6.45
N VAL A 327 13.72 3.17 -5.22
CA VAL A 327 14.29 4.45 -4.76
C VAL A 327 15.44 4.18 -3.78
N ASP A 328 16.16 5.22 -3.35
CA ASP A 328 17.21 5.08 -2.33
C ASP A 328 16.63 4.50 -1.02
N PRO A 329 17.13 3.35 -0.52
CA PRO A 329 16.69 2.76 0.75
C PRO A 329 16.80 3.70 1.95
N ALA A 330 17.80 4.59 1.96
CA ALA A 330 18.02 5.51 3.06
C ALA A 330 16.94 6.61 3.17
N VAL A 331 16.15 6.82 2.11
CA VAL A 331 14.98 7.72 2.06
C VAL A 331 13.78 7.04 1.42
N MET A 332 13.57 5.77 1.73
CA MET A 332 12.47 4.95 1.17
C MET A 332 11.09 5.62 1.22
N GLY A 333 10.89 6.54 2.18
CA GLY A 333 9.70 7.40 2.29
C GLY A 333 9.34 8.18 1.02
N ILE A 334 10.27 8.47 0.11
CA ILE A 334 9.97 9.21 -1.13
C ILE A 334 9.23 8.38 -2.18
N GLY A 335 9.05 7.07 -1.95
CA GLY A 335 8.46 6.13 -2.90
C GLY A 335 7.19 6.63 -3.61
N PRO A 336 6.17 7.15 -2.90
CA PRO A 336 4.95 7.67 -3.53
C PRO A 336 5.21 8.81 -4.52
N ALA A 337 6.17 9.69 -4.25
CA ALA A 337 6.52 10.80 -5.14
C ALA A 337 7.03 10.33 -6.52
N VAL A 338 7.51 9.08 -6.61
CA VAL A 338 7.95 8.46 -7.87
C VAL A 338 6.89 7.52 -8.43
N ALA A 339 6.24 6.73 -7.57
CA ALA A 339 5.28 5.71 -8.00
C ALA A 339 3.96 6.31 -8.51
N ILE A 340 3.45 7.38 -7.87
CA ILE A 340 2.18 8.01 -8.26
C ILE A 340 2.25 8.53 -9.71
N PRO A 341 3.25 9.35 -10.11
CA PRO A 341 3.38 9.77 -11.50
C PRO A 341 3.44 8.59 -12.48
N ALA A 342 4.19 7.53 -12.16
CA ALA A 342 4.31 6.35 -13.01
C ALA A 342 2.97 5.62 -13.22
N ALA A 343 2.21 5.40 -12.15
CA ALA A 343 0.90 4.74 -12.24
C ALA A 343 -0.14 5.62 -12.96
N VAL A 344 -0.17 6.92 -12.66
CA VAL A 344 -1.09 7.89 -13.29
C VAL A 344 -0.81 8.01 -14.78
N GLN A 345 0.46 8.10 -15.18
CA GLN A 345 0.86 8.09 -16.58
C GLN A 345 0.48 6.77 -17.27
N ALA A 346 0.70 5.62 -16.63
CA ALA A 346 0.31 4.31 -17.16
C ALA A 346 -1.23 4.15 -17.34
N ALA A 347 -2.04 4.92 -16.61
CA ALA A 347 -3.48 5.01 -16.81
C ALA A 347 -3.87 6.01 -17.91
N GLY A 348 -2.92 6.72 -18.52
CA GLY A 348 -3.17 7.79 -19.49
C GLY A 348 -3.85 9.01 -18.85
N LEU A 349 -3.44 9.38 -17.64
CA LEU A 349 -3.98 10.50 -16.86
C LEU A 349 -2.86 11.47 -16.46
N GLN A 350 -3.26 12.62 -15.92
CA GLN A 350 -2.39 13.57 -15.23
C GLN A 350 -2.77 13.63 -13.74
N ILE A 351 -1.86 14.13 -12.89
CA ILE A 351 -2.12 14.27 -11.44
C ILE A 351 -3.38 15.11 -11.18
N GLY A 352 -3.64 16.13 -12.00
CA GLY A 352 -4.83 16.98 -11.89
C GLY A 352 -6.15 16.26 -12.18
N ASP A 353 -6.13 15.10 -12.85
CA ASP A 353 -7.31 14.30 -13.13
C ASP A 353 -7.73 13.40 -11.95
N ILE A 354 -6.93 13.35 -10.88
CA ILE A 354 -7.20 12.50 -9.72
C ILE A 354 -8.05 13.26 -8.70
N ASP A 355 -9.14 12.63 -8.28
CA ASP A 355 -10.13 13.21 -7.37
C ASP A 355 -9.87 12.85 -5.91
N LEU A 356 -9.20 11.72 -5.69
CA LEU A 356 -8.94 11.21 -4.35
C LEU A 356 -7.61 10.47 -4.27
N PHE A 357 -6.89 10.67 -3.16
CA PHE A 357 -5.64 9.99 -2.87
C PHE A 357 -5.71 9.34 -1.49
N GLU A 358 -5.36 8.06 -1.41
CA GLU A 358 -5.02 7.34 -0.19
C GLU A 358 -3.50 7.12 -0.19
N ILE A 359 -2.75 8.01 0.46
CA ILE A 359 -1.29 7.94 0.59
C ILE A 359 -0.97 7.50 2.02
N ASN A 360 -0.34 6.33 2.16
CA ASN A 360 -0.03 5.80 3.48
C ASN A 360 0.83 6.74 4.31
N GLU A 361 0.41 6.99 5.56
CA GLU A 361 1.07 7.89 6.50
C GLU A 361 2.01 7.11 7.43
N ALA A 362 2.95 6.32 6.88
CA ALA A 362 3.91 5.57 7.69
C ALA A 362 4.64 6.51 8.67
N PHE A 363 5.07 7.66 8.15
CA PHE A 363 5.57 8.81 8.91
C PHE A 363 5.06 10.10 8.29
N ALA A 364 4.83 11.13 9.10
CA ALA A 364 4.40 12.43 8.61
C ALA A 364 5.48 13.12 7.74
N SER A 365 6.76 12.91 8.05
CA SER A 365 7.90 13.42 7.27
C SER A 365 7.78 13.09 5.77
N GLN A 366 7.62 11.80 5.45
CA GLN A 366 7.50 11.32 4.09
C GLN A 366 6.16 11.65 3.44
N TYR A 367 5.09 11.64 4.22
CA TYR A 367 3.75 11.98 3.74
C TYR A 367 3.69 13.43 3.27
N VAL A 368 4.17 14.36 4.12
CA VAL A 368 4.23 15.79 3.80
C VAL A 368 5.16 16.04 2.62
N TYR A 369 6.33 15.39 2.59
CA TYR A 369 7.25 15.48 1.45
C TYR A 369 6.55 15.07 0.14
N CYS A 370 5.90 13.91 0.10
CA CYS A 370 5.26 13.42 -1.13
C CYS A 370 4.12 14.34 -1.58
N CYS A 371 3.28 14.81 -0.66
CA CYS A 371 2.20 15.74 -0.98
C CYS A 371 2.73 17.06 -1.56
N LYS A 372 3.78 17.62 -0.95
CA LYS A 372 4.42 18.85 -1.44
C LYS A 372 5.10 18.66 -2.79
N LYS A 373 5.90 17.60 -2.93
CA LYS A 373 6.68 17.33 -4.15
C LYS A 373 5.78 17.13 -5.37
N LEU A 374 4.58 16.57 -5.17
CA LEU A 374 3.58 16.36 -6.20
C LEU A 374 2.52 17.47 -6.28
N GLU A 375 2.64 18.51 -5.44
CA GLU A 375 1.70 19.65 -5.39
C GLU A 375 0.24 19.20 -5.23
N LEU A 376 0.00 18.18 -4.39
CA LEU A 376 -1.33 17.61 -4.20
C LEU A 376 -2.22 18.56 -3.39
N ASP A 377 -3.48 18.66 -3.81
CA ASP A 377 -4.53 19.33 -3.03
C ASP A 377 -4.78 18.56 -1.70
N PRO A 378 -4.50 19.16 -0.54
CA PRO A 378 -4.68 18.50 0.76
C PRO A 378 -6.13 18.08 1.07
N THR A 379 -7.11 18.66 0.36
CA THR A 379 -8.53 18.30 0.49
C THR A 379 -8.90 17.01 -0.24
N LYS A 380 -8.01 16.50 -1.10
CA LYS A 380 -8.15 15.23 -1.84
C LYS A 380 -7.36 14.07 -1.22
N VAL A 381 -6.43 14.33 -0.30
CA VAL A 381 -5.56 13.30 0.30
C VAL A 381 -6.08 12.86 1.68
N ASN A 382 -6.19 11.53 1.87
CA ASN A 382 -6.59 10.87 3.11
C ASN A 382 -7.79 11.55 3.77
N VAL A 383 -8.86 11.73 3.02
CA VAL A 383 -9.98 12.61 3.38
C VAL A 383 -10.77 12.13 4.61
N ASN A 384 -10.62 10.85 4.96
CA ASN A 384 -11.18 10.23 6.16
C ASN A 384 -10.09 9.92 7.19
N GLY A 385 -8.93 10.56 7.11
CA GLY A 385 -7.75 10.30 7.94
C GLY A 385 -6.93 9.12 7.44
N GLY A 386 -5.66 9.06 7.86
CA GLY A 386 -4.70 8.06 7.40
C GLY A 386 -4.08 7.26 8.53
N ALA A 387 -2.95 6.62 8.25
CA ALA A 387 -2.33 5.62 9.14
C ALA A 387 -1.75 6.18 10.45
N ILE A 388 -1.51 7.49 10.56
CA ILE A 388 -1.18 8.11 11.85
C ILE A 388 -2.35 7.95 12.83
N ALA A 389 -3.58 8.15 12.34
CA ALA A 389 -4.78 8.02 13.15
C ALA A 389 -5.34 6.59 13.21
N LEU A 390 -5.43 5.94 12.05
CA LEU A 390 -6.08 4.63 11.89
C LEU A 390 -5.14 3.47 12.22
N GLY A 391 -3.83 3.66 12.10
CA GLY A 391 -2.83 2.60 12.25
C GLY A 391 -2.33 2.02 10.92
N HIS A 392 -1.18 1.33 10.99
CA HIS A 392 -0.50 0.72 9.85
C HIS A 392 -0.18 -0.77 10.11
N PRO A 393 -1.17 -1.66 9.93
CA PRO A 393 -0.94 -3.10 9.94
C PRO A 393 -0.29 -3.53 8.63
N LEU A 394 0.99 -3.17 8.44
CA LEU A 394 1.84 -3.40 7.26
C LEU A 394 1.14 -4.08 6.06
N GLY A 395 1.08 -5.41 6.04
CA GLY A 395 0.52 -6.21 4.95
C GLY A 395 -0.95 -5.93 4.62
N ALA A 396 -1.77 -5.58 5.59
CA ALA A 396 -3.19 -5.25 5.40
C ALA A 396 -3.44 -3.86 4.82
N THR A 397 -2.48 -2.93 4.92
CA THR A 397 -2.71 -1.51 4.62
C THR A 397 -3.11 -1.26 3.17
N GLY A 398 -2.44 -1.92 2.22
CA GLY A 398 -2.77 -1.76 0.80
C GLY A 398 -4.21 -2.19 0.47
N ALA A 399 -4.64 -3.37 0.92
CA ALA A 399 -6.00 -3.87 0.71
C ALA A 399 -7.04 -3.03 1.49
N ARG A 400 -6.69 -2.59 2.71
CA ARG A 400 -7.50 -1.68 3.53
C ARG A 400 -7.78 -0.37 2.79
N CYS A 401 -6.75 0.26 2.22
CA CYS A 401 -6.89 1.50 1.47
C CYS A 401 -7.75 1.33 0.21
N VAL A 402 -7.77 0.14 -0.44
CA VAL A 402 -8.71 -0.12 -1.55
C VAL A 402 -10.16 -0.03 -1.06
N SER A 403 -10.46 -0.62 0.09
CA SER A 403 -11.79 -0.51 0.68
C SER A 403 -12.13 0.94 1.02
N THR A 404 -11.24 1.67 1.69
CA THR A 404 -11.47 3.07 2.07
C THR A 404 -11.64 3.99 0.86
N LEU A 405 -10.75 3.90 -0.13
CA LEU A 405 -10.78 4.73 -1.35
C LEU A 405 -12.10 4.52 -2.10
N LEU A 406 -12.43 3.26 -2.43
CA LEU A 406 -13.58 2.99 -3.29
C LEU A 406 -14.92 3.29 -2.60
N ASN A 407 -15.05 3.05 -1.30
CA ASN A 407 -16.25 3.43 -0.56
C ASN A 407 -16.42 4.96 -0.48
N GLU A 408 -15.33 5.72 -0.37
CA GLU A 408 -15.40 7.19 -0.40
C GLU A 408 -15.71 7.72 -1.82
N MET A 409 -15.10 7.16 -2.87
CA MET A 409 -15.44 7.49 -4.26
C MET A 409 -16.92 7.17 -4.55
N LYS A 410 -17.43 6.04 -4.07
CA LYS A 410 -18.85 5.68 -4.16
C LYS A 410 -19.73 6.76 -3.52
N ARG A 411 -19.43 7.16 -2.27
CA ARG A 411 -20.16 8.20 -1.52
C ARG A 411 -20.15 9.57 -2.20
N ARG A 412 -19.01 9.96 -2.79
CA ARG A 412 -18.86 11.26 -3.48
C ARG A 412 -19.54 11.31 -4.85
N GLY A 413 -20.01 10.18 -5.37
CA GLY A 413 -20.75 10.13 -6.62
C GLY A 413 -19.86 10.20 -7.86
N LYS A 414 -20.49 10.45 -9.03
CA LYS A 414 -19.85 10.31 -10.35
C LYS A 414 -18.68 11.27 -10.58
N ASP A 415 -18.68 12.42 -9.92
CA ASP A 415 -17.62 13.44 -10.07
C ASP A 415 -16.31 13.01 -9.40
N CYS A 416 -16.33 12.02 -8.50
CA CYS A 416 -15.14 11.41 -7.93
C CYS A 416 -14.76 10.17 -8.76
N ARG A 417 -14.23 10.42 -9.95
CA ARG A 417 -14.02 9.41 -10.98
C ARG A 417 -12.74 8.62 -10.75
N PHE A 418 -11.61 9.28 -10.50
CA PHE A 418 -10.30 8.63 -10.38
C PHE A 418 -9.73 8.75 -8.98
N GLY A 419 -9.24 7.63 -8.46
CA GLY A 419 -8.58 7.54 -7.17
C GLY A 419 -7.22 6.88 -7.27
N VAL A 420 -6.27 7.31 -6.44
CA VAL A 420 -4.94 6.71 -6.33
C VAL A 420 -4.71 6.19 -4.92
N ILE A 421 -4.17 4.97 -4.82
CA ILE A 421 -3.59 4.45 -3.58
C ILE A 421 -2.08 4.39 -3.75
N SER A 422 -1.34 4.85 -2.75
CA SER A 422 0.12 4.77 -2.78
C SER A 422 0.75 4.65 -1.39
N MET A 423 1.94 4.06 -1.35
CA MET A 423 2.72 3.90 -0.13
C MET A 423 4.22 3.81 -0.42
N CYS A 424 5.01 4.32 0.50
CA CYS A 424 6.43 4.00 0.60
C CYS A 424 6.61 2.56 1.06
N ILE A 425 7.78 1.98 0.77
CA ILE A 425 8.06 0.58 1.00
C ILE A 425 9.48 0.47 1.56
N GLY A 426 9.61 -0.23 2.70
CA GLY A 426 10.91 -0.54 3.31
C GLY A 426 11.90 -1.10 2.29
N SER A 427 13.19 -0.89 2.55
CA SER A 427 14.31 -1.19 1.64
C SER A 427 14.30 -0.44 0.29
N GLY A 428 13.56 0.68 0.18
CA GLY A 428 13.73 1.62 -0.93
C GLY A 428 12.84 1.36 -2.13
N MET A 429 11.52 1.33 -1.94
CA MET A 429 10.58 1.28 -3.07
C MET A 429 9.36 2.19 -2.84
N GLY A 430 8.58 2.40 -3.90
CA GLY A 430 7.23 2.95 -3.85
C GLY A 430 6.28 2.11 -4.70
N ALA A 431 5.01 2.04 -4.31
CA ALA A 431 3.95 1.47 -5.13
C ALA A 431 2.78 2.45 -5.25
N ALA A 432 2.13 2.46 -6.41
CA ALA A 432 0.90 3.20 -6.63
C ALA A 432 -0.04 2.42 -7.56
N ALA A 433 -1.34 2.56 -7.33
CA ALA A 433 -2.39 2.00 -8.18
C ALA A 433 -3.46 3.05 -8.48
N VAL A 434 -3.94 3.08 -9.72
CA VAL A 434 -5.05 3.93 -10.16
C VAL A 434 -6.32 3.10 -10.24
N PHE A 435 -7.38 3.63 -9.65
CA PHE A 435 -8.73 3.07 -9.72
C PHE A 435 -9.69 4.07 -10.35
N GLU A 436 -10.67 3.56 -11.07
CA GLU A 436 -11.82 4.32 -11.54
C GLU A 436 -13.08 3.88 -10.78
N ARG A 437 -13.99 4.80 -10.51
CA ARG A 437 -15.27 4.51 -9.85
C ARG A 437 -16.12 3.53 -10.67
N GLY A 438 -16.78 2.59 -9.99
CA GLY A 438 -17.42 1.44 -10.62
C GLY A 438 -18.79 1.65 -11.27
N ASP A 439 -19.49 2.75 -10.98
CA ASP A 439 -20.79 3.09 -11.59
C ASP A 439 -20.70 4.41 -12.38
N GLY A 440 -21.25 4.44 -13.60
CA GLY A 440 -21.55 5.70 -14.31
C GLY A 440 -20.51 6.24 -15.30
N VAL A 441 -19.54 5.44 -15.74
CA VAL A 441 -18.54 5.83 -16.75
C VAL A 441 -18.69 5.15 -18.11
N ASP A 442 -19.74 4.36 -18.31
CA ASP A 442 -20.06 3.74 -19.60
C ASP A 442 -20.39 4.79 -20.69
N GLU A 443 -20.52 6.08 -20.33
CA GLU A 443 -20.86 7.18 -21.26
C GLU A 443 -19.88 8.37 -21.22
N LEU A 444 -18.85 8.39 -20.35
CA LEU A 444 -18.00 9.59 -20.14
C LEU A 444 -16.54 9.38 -20.56
N THR A 445 -16.10 10.08 -21.61
CA THR A 445 -14.70 10.09 -22.10
C THR A 445 -13.97 11.38 -21.68
N ASN A 446 -13.14 11.29 -20.63
CA ASN A 446 -12.28 12.41 -20.18
C ASN A 446 -10.79 12.16 -20.53
N ALA A 447 -10.52 11.11 -21.31
CA ALA A 447 -9.18 10.79 -21.76
C ALA A 447 -8.65 11.84 -22.71
N ARG A 448 -7.41 12.27 -22.50
CA ARG A 448 -6.70 13.07 -23.49
C ARG A 448 -5.74 12.17 -24.25
N ASP A 449 -5.62 12.40 -25.55
CA ASP A 449 -4.55 11.83 -26.36
C ASP A 449 -3.20 12.37 -25.84
N ILE A 450 -2.31 11.47 -25.43
CA ILE A 450 -0.96 11.83 -24.97
C ILE A 450 -0.01 11.70 -26.17
N PRO A 451 0.59 12.79 -26.67
CA PRO A 451 1.62 12.71 -27.69
C PRO A 451 2.93 12.18 -27.10
N SER A 452 3.52 11.18 -27.77
CA SER A 452 4.88 10.61 -27.64
C SER A 452 5.54 10.56 -26.25
N LEU A 453 5.82 9.33 -25.81
CA LEU A 453 6.44 8.99 -24.53
C LEU A 453 7.88 9.51 -24.39
N ASN A 454 8.07 10.53 -23.55
CA ASN A 454 9.35 10.82 -22.92
C ASN A 454 9.30 10.33 -21.47
N TRP A 455 10.06 9.27 -21.19
CA TRP A 455 9.96 8.43 -20.00
C TRP A 455 10.63 8.97 -18.73
N LEU A 456 10.87 10.28 -18.58
CA LEU A 456 11.61 10.77 -17.41
C LEU A 456 11.13 12.15 -16.93
N SER A 457 10.94 12.27 -15.62
CA SER A 457 10.93 13.54 -14.89
C SER A 457 12.32 14.20 -14.99
N LYS A 458 12.37 15.54 -15.05
CA LYS A 458 13.62 16.31 -15.13
C LYS A 458 14.58 16.07 -13.94
N ASP A 459 14.10 15.47 -12.86
CA ASP A 459 14.88 15.18 -11.66
C ASP A 459 15.38 13.72 -11.59
N ALA A 460 15.20 12.92 -12.65
CA ALA A 460 15.69 11.54 -12.75
C ALA A 460 17.02 11.41 -13.52
N MET A 461 17.80 12.50 -13.62
CA MET A 461 19.18 12.51 -14.15
C MET A 461 20.18 12.81 -13.05
#